data_AF-A0A7Y1F4Y5-F1
#
_entry.id   AF-A0A7Y1F4Y5-F1
#
_cell.length_a   1.000
_cell.length_b   1.000
_cell.length_c   1.000
_cell.angle_alpha   90.00
_cell.angle_beta   90.00
_cell.angle_gamma   90.00
#
_symmetry.space_group_name_H-M   'P 1'
#
loop_
_entity.id
_entity.type
_entity.pdbx_description
1 polymer ?
#
loop_
_entity_poly.entity_id
_entity_poly.type
_entity_poly.pdbx_seq_one_letter_code
_entity_poly.pdbx_strand_id
1 'polypeptide(L)'
;MRRYFITRGAKTTAGGTVGGGLRGFRITKVAIALEGEDRGLGLLETCLRSRQNIYEDGQDRVLWSVGQEKLRFEGDYPEILQAFKAIDDGDIAKSIEHLADHEQRNILQPTMYGDPKLVTLLRSNHLSYVTGIPSGIAQAIELTLANQCSPADEGRTIDFNNNPFANLANIDQRMAFVLKAAARFHTLLRSTERHRIEQALDDIAENRGVQ
;
A
#
# COMPACT_ATOMS: atom_id res chain seq x y z
N MET A 1 -5.76 -29.36 21.47
CA MET A 1 -6.78 -28.91 20.50
C MET A 1 -6.73 -27.38 20.47
N ARG A 2 -6.75 -26.61 19.38
CA ARG A 2 -6.70 -26.72 17.91
C ARG A 2 -6.22 -25.30 17.49
N ARG A 3 -5.10 -25.15 16.76
CA ARG A 3 -4.95 -24.77 15.30
C ARG A 3 -5.77 -23.52 14.90
N TYR A 4 -5.35 -22.60 14.04
CA TYR A 4 -4.68 -22.63 12.72
C TYR A 4 -3.76 -21.39 12.58
N PHE A 5 -2.57 -21.36 11.95
CA PHE A 5 -2.03 -21.84 10.66
C PHE A 5 -2.62 -21.15 9.41
N ILE A 6 -1.94 -20.09 8.94
CA ILE A 6 -1.71 -19.86 7.50
C ILE A 6 -0.28 -19.32 7.32
N THR A 7 0.63 -20.23 7.01
CA THR A 7 1.74 -20.07 6.04
C THR A 7 2.47 -21.41 6.00
N ARG A 8 2.17 -22.23 4.99
CA ARG A 8 3.06 -23.33 4.61
C ARG A 8 3.94 -22.76 3.48
N GLY A 9 5.24 -22.52 3.65
CA GLY A 9 6.08 -22.83 4.79
C GLY A 9 7.32 -21.95 4.90
N ALA A 10 7.33 -21.13 5.94
CA ALA A 10 8.54 -20.56 6.50
C ALA A 10 8.49 -20.80 8.02
N LYS A 11 9.36 -21.67 8.53
CA LYS A 11 9.52 -21.89 9.98
C LYS A 11 10.25 -20.67 10.56
N THR A 12 9.56 -19.85 11.34
CA THR A 12 10.18 -18.92 12.28
C THR A 12 10.54 -19.67 13.56
N THR A 13 11.80 -19.58 14.01
CA THR A 13 12.18 -19.99 15.38
C THR A 13 12.13 -18.79 16.33
N ALA A 14 11.88 -19.06 17.61
CA ALA A 14 11.88 -18.05 18.67
C ALA A 14 13.23 -17.31 18.67
N GLY A 15 13.18 -16.00 18.39
CA GLY A 15 14.33 -15.16 18.05
C GLY A 15 14.17 -14.40 16.71
N GLY A 16 13.11 -14.66 15.94
CA GLY A 16 12.78 -13.86 14.75
C GLY A 16 13.61 -14.19 13.50
N THR A 17 14.34 -15.31 13.49
CA THR A 17 15.08 -15.75 12.30
C THR A 17 14.28 -16.83 11.55
N VAL A 18 14.04 -16.60 10.26
CA VAL A 18 13.52 -17.60 9.32
C VAL A 18 14.73 -18.30 8.70
N GLY A 19 14.87 -19.61 8.94
CA GLY A 19 15.87 -20.44 8.27
C GLY A 19 15.29 -21.00 6.98
N GLY A 20 15.70 -20.45 5.82
CA GLY A 20 15.44 -21.05 4.52
C GLY A 20 16.24 -22.35 4.34
N GLY A 21 15.67 -23.33 3.64
CA GLY A 21 16.24 -24.68 3.44
C GLY A 21 17.54 -24.77 2.63
N LEU A 22 18.20 -23.66 2.34
CA LEU A 22 19.53 -23.60 1.73
C LEU A 22 20.54 -23.19 2.80
N ARG A 23 21.54 -24.05 3.07
CA ARG A 23 22.63 -23.72 4.01
C ARG A 23 23.32 -22.44 3.52
N GLY A 24 23.07 -21.33 4.21
CA GLY A 24 23.83 -20.08 4.02
C GLY A 24 23.04 -18.78 3.90
N PHE A 25 21.71 -18.78 3.77
CA PHE A 25 20.95 -17.54 3.60
C PHE A 25 20.17 -17.13 4.86
N ARG A 26 20.47 -15.95 5.41
CA ARG A 26 19.64 -15.23 6.40
C ARG A 26 18.99 -14.04 5.69
N ILE A 27 17.66 -13.97 5.70
CA ILE A 27 16.92 -12.77 5.27
C ILE A 27 16.24 -12.19 6.50
N THR A 28 16.64 -10.99 6.88
CA THR A 28 16.00 -10.18 7.93
C THR A 28 15.26 -9.05 7.23
N LYS A 29 13.93 -9.08 7.37
CA LYS A 29 12.93 -8.09 6.93
C LYS A 29 12.59 -8.12 5.43
N VAL A 30 11.27 -8.08 5.21
CA VAL A 30 10.53 -8.23 3.94
C VAL A 30 10.57 -9.64 3.33
N ALA A 31 9.57 -10.45 3.68
CA ALA A 31 9.26 -11.66 2.94
C ALA A 31 8.63 -11.27 1.60
N ILE A 32 9.45 -11.06 0.57
CA ILE A 32 8.99 -11.23 -0.81
C ILE A 32 8.92 -12.74 -1.03
N ALA A 33 7.73 -13.25 -1.33
CA ALA A 33 7.52 -14.65 -1.63
C ALA A 33 8.19 -14.98 -2.98
N LEU A 34 9.46 -15.36 -2.93
CA LEU A 34 10.18 -15.98 -4.04
C LEU A 34 9.99 -17.50 -3.96
N GLU A 35 8.82 -17.97 -4.37
CA GLU A 35 8.60 -19.35 -4.83
C GLU A 35 7.17 -19.41 -5.38
N GLY A 36 7.03 -19.31 -6.71
CA GLY A 36 5.70 -19.17 -7.28
C GLY A 36 5.59 -19.43 -8.77
N GLU A 37 6.51 -20.14 -9.41
CA GLU A 37 6.49 -20.31 -10.87
C GLU A 37 5.35 -21.18 -11.42
N ASP A 38 4.45 -21.72 -10.57
CA ASP A 38 3.23 -22.43 -11.02
C ASP A 38 2.16 -22.58 -9.91
N ARG A 39 2.57 -22.56 -8.63
CA ARG A 39 1.63 -22.74 -7.50
C ARG A 39 1.09 -21.45 -6.90
N GLY A 40 1.79 -20.32 -7.04
CA GLY A 40 1.45 -19.07 -6.33
C GLY A 40 0.13 -18.48 -6.81
N LEU A 41 0.02 -18.23 -8.11
CA LEU A 41 -1.16 -17.61 -8.72
C LEU A 41 -2.38 -18.55 -8.72
N GLY A 42 -2.19 -19.83 -9.04
CA GLY A 42 -3.28 -20.81 -9.04
C GLY A 42 -3.87 -21.05 -7.64
N LEU A 43 -3.03 -21.05 -6.60
CA LEU A 43 -3.50 -21.09 -5.21
C LEU A 43 -4.19 -19.79 -4.83
N LEU A 44 -3.64 -18.63 -5.21
CA LEU A 44 -4.29 -17.35 -4.97
C LEU A 44 -5.70 -17.33 -5.57
N GLU A 45 -5.86 -17.70 -6.84
CA GLU A 45 -7.16 -17.71 -7.51
C GLU A 45 -8.19 -18.62 -6.81
N THR A 46 -7.73 -19.77 -6.31
CA THR A 46 -8.59 -20.71 -5.57
C THR A 46 -8.92 -20.19 -4.17
N CYS A 47 -7.94 -19.64 -3.47
CA CYS A 47 -8.08 -19.19 -2.09
C CYS A 47 -8.78 -17.83 -1.97
N LEU A 48 -8.65 -16.94 -2.96
CA LEU A 48 -9.24 -15.60 -2.95
C LEU A 48 -10.76 -15.69 -2.87
N ARG A 49 -11.37 -16.56 -3.68
CA ARG A 49 -12.82 -16.87 -3.61
C ARG A 49 -13.24 -17.43 -2.25
N SER A 50 -12.37 -18.22 -1.62
CA SER A 50 -12.64 -18.84 -0.31
C SER A 50 -12.41 -17.89 0.87
N ARG A 51 -11.84 -16.70 0.64
CA ARG A 51 -11.57 -15.69 1.67
C ARG A 51 -12.84 -15.22 2.36
N GLN A 52 -13.98 -15.30 1.67
CA GLN A 52 -15.28 -14.97 2.21
C GLN A 52 -15.82 -15.92 3.28
N ASN A 53 -15.14 -17.03 3.53
CA ASN A 53 -15.55 -17.99 4.56
C ASN A 53 -14.70 -17.83 5.83
N ILE A 54 -13.79 -16.85 5.88
CA ILE A 54 -12.89 -16.65 7.02
C ILE A 54 -13.65 -16.06 8.22
N TYR A 55 -14.75 -15.33 8.01
CA TYR A 55 -15.57 -14.78 9.12
C TYR A 55 -16.71 -15.69 9.58
N GLU A 56 -17.09 -16.72 8.83
CA GLU A 56 -18.26 -17.55 9.14
C GLU A 56 -18.09 -18.47 10.37
N ASP A 57 -16.84 -18.75 10.79
CA ASP A 57 -16.53 -19.78 11.80
C ASP A 57 -16.58 -19.26 13.27
N GLY A 58 -17.10 -18.04 13.49
CA GLY A 58 -17.36 -17.48 14.83
C GLY A 58 -16.11 -17.20 15.69
N GLN A 59 -14.91 -17.36 15.13
CA GLN A 59 -13.67 -16.87 15.73
C GLN A 59 -13.19 -15.66 14.94
N ASP A 60 -13.34 -14.46 15.52
CA ASP A 60 -12.79 -13.19 15.01
C ASP A 60 -11.25 -13.24 14.96
N ARG A 61 -10.70 -14.00 14.00
CA ARG A 61 -9.26 -14.25 13.88
C ARG A 61 -8.53 -13.17 13.10
N VAL A 62 -9.25 -12.46 12.24
CA VAL A 62 -8.70 -11.37 11.44
C VAL A 62 -9.07 -10.07 12.11
N LEU A 63 -8.08 -9.44 12.75
CA LEU A 63 -8.20 -8.07 13.26
C LEU A 63 -8.40 -7.14 12.07
N TRP A 64 -9.64 -6.72 11.86
CA TRP A 64 -10.03 -5.80 10.80
C TRP A 64 -10.47 -4.48 11.40
N SER A 65 -9.49 -3.59 11.60
CA SER A 65 -9.66 -2.33 12.34
C SER A 65 -10.68 -1.36 11.74
N VAL A 66 -11.10 -1.60 10.51
CA VAL A 66 -12.09 -0.79 9.78
C VAL A 66 -13.54 -1.15 10.14
N GLY A 67 -13.78 -2.34 10.68
CA GLY A 67 -15.12 -2.87 10.96
C GLY A 67 -15.79 -3.47 9.71
N GLN A 68 -16.49 -4.59 9.88
CA GLN A 68 -17.18 -5.30 8.80
C GLN A 68 -18.37 -4.51 8.23
N GLU A 69 -18.95 -3.64 9.04
CA GLU A 69 -20.04 -2.74 8.68
C GLU A 69 -19.60 -1.67 7.69
N LYS A 70 -18.33 -1.23 7.77
CA LYS A 70 -17.78 -0.18 6.91
C LYS A 70 -17.13 -0.76 5.65
N LEU A 71 -16.43 -1.88 5.80
CA LEU A 71 -15.82 -2.59 4.69
C LEU A 71 -15.70 -4.07 5.03
N ARG A 72 -16.37 -4.92 4.26
CA ARG A 72 -16.20 -6.36 4.41
C ARG A 72 -14.81 -6.76 3.94
N PHE A 73 -14.11 -7.53 4.78
CA PHE A 73 -12.76 -8.04 4.45
C PHE A 73 -12.74 -8.95 3.21
N GLU A 74 -13.91 -9.48 2.85
CA GLU A 74 -14.10 -10.65 2.00
C GLU A 74 -14.36 -10.33 0.53
N GLY A 75 -14.31 -9.04 0.14
CA GLY A 75 -14.60 -8.66 -1.23
C GLY A 75 -13.65 -9.36 -2.22
N ASP A 76 -14.23 -10.16 -3.12
CA ASP A 76 -13.52 -10.77 -4.25
C ASP A 76 -13.39 -9.74 -5.37
N TYR A 77 -12.46 -8.82 -5.16
CA TYR A 77 -12.18 -7.74 -6.09
C TYR A 77 -11.27 -8.26 -7.21
N PRO A 78 -11.71 -8.21 -8.48
CA PRO A 78 -10.97 -8.78 -9.60
C PRO A 78 -9.59 -8.15 -9.79
N GLU A 79 -9.42 -6.90 -9.37
CA GLU A 79 -8.16 -6.15 -9.43
C GLU A 79 -7.04 -6.85 -8.64
N ILE A 80 -7.37 -7.57 -7.56
CA ILE A 80 -6.38 -8.35 -6.81
C ILE A 80 -5.80 -9.42 -7.73
N LEU A 81 -6.64 -10.27 -8.31
CA LEU A 81 -6.15 -11.35 -9.18
C LEU A 81 -5.47 -10.81 -10.43
N GLN A 82 -5.99 -9.73 -11.02
CA GLN A 82 -5.38 -9.05 -12.17
C GLN A 82 -3.98 -8.51 -11.84
N ALA A 83 -3.80 -7.94 -10.65
CA ALA A 83 -2.49 -7.47 -10.20
C ALA A 83 -1.45 -8.59 -10.14
N PHE A 84 -1.81 -9.74 -9.58
CA PHE A 84 -0.89 -10.87 -9.47
C PHE A 84 -0.64 -11.55 -10.82
N LYS A 85 -1.63 -11.60 -11.72
CA LYS A 85 -1.44 -12.01 -13.12
C LYS A 85 -0.43 -11.13 -13.83
N ALA A 86 -0.56 -9.80 -13.69
CA ALA A 86 0.39 -8.87 -14.26
C ALA A 86 1.81 -9.02 -13.69
N ILE A 87 1.98 -9.41 -12.42
CA ILE A 87 3.31 -9.74 -11.86
C ILE A 87 3.89 -10.98 -12.55
N ASP A 88 3.08 -12.02 -12.70
CA ASP A 88 3.47 -13.30 -13.33
C ASP A 88 3.88 -13.10 -14.80
N ASP A 89 3.14 -12.24 -15.51
CA ASP A 89 3.43 -11.83 -16.89
C ASP A 89 4.64 -10.86 -17.00
N GLY A 90 5.21 -10.42 -15.87
CA GLY A 90 6.34 -9.48 -15.81
C GLY A 90 5.97 -8.00 -15.99
N ASP A 91 4.68 -7.66 -16.07
CA ASP A 91 4.18 -6.29 -16.16
C ASP A 91 3.92 -5.69 -14.77
N ILE A 92 5.00 -5.28 -14.12
CA ILE A 92 4.96 -4.66 -12.79
C ILE A 92 4.18 -3.33 -12.79
N ALA A 93 4.23 -2.56 -13.88
CA ALA A 93 3.53 -1.28 -13.96
C ALA A 93 2.01 -1.49 -13.93
N LYS A 94 1.53 -2.46 -14.72
CA LYS A 94 0.12 -2.84 -14.73
C LYS A 94 -0.32 -3.46 -13.41
N SER A 95 0.54 -4.25 -12.77
CA SER A 95 0.26 -4.77 -11.43
C SER A 95 0.02 -3.66 -10.41
N ILE A 96 0.89 -2.64 -10.40
CA ILE A 96 0.75 -1.49 -9.49
C ILE A 96 -0.54 -0.73 -9.78
N GLU A 97 -0.93 -0.56 -11.04
CA GLU A 97 -2.20 0.08 -11.40
C GLU A 97 -3.40 -0.67 -10.80
N HIS A 98 -3.43 -2.00 -10.93
CA HIS A 98 -4.48 -2.83 -10.35
C HIS A 98 -4.50 -2.79 -8.82
N LEU A 99 -3.34 -2.89 -8.16
CA LEU A 99 -3.26 -2.77 -6.70
C LEU A 99 -3.69 -1.38 -6.22
N ALA A 100 -3.30 -0.34 -6.93
CA ALA A 100 -3.68 1.03 -6.61
C ALA A 100 -5.19 1.22 -6.80
N ASP A 101 -5.80 0.76 -7.89
CA ASP A 101 -7.26 0.89 -8.04
C ASP A 101 -8.00 0.12 -6.95
N HIS A 102 -7.55 -1.11 -6.62
CA HIS A 102 -8.10 -1.87 -5.50
C HIS A 102 -8.04 -1.08 -4.19
N GLU A 103 -6.86 -0.61 -3.80
CA GLU A 103 -6.68 0.14 -2.56
C GLU A 103 -7.48 1.45 -2.57
N GLN A 104 -7.38 2.24 -3.63
CA GLN A 104 -7.97 3.58 -3.67
C GLN A 104 -9.50 3.54 -3.78
N ARG A 105 -10.05 2.61 -4.56
CA ARG A 105 -11.50 2.51 -4.84
C ARG A 105 -12.21 1.60 -3.85
N ASN A 106 -11.66 0.43 -3.58
CA ASN A 106 -12.39 -0.59 -2.83
C ASN A 106 -12.10 -0.51 -1.33
N ILE A 107 -10.92 -0.02 -0.94
CA ILE A 107 -10.53 0.11 0.47
C ILE A 107 -10.70 1.55 0.94
N LEU A 108 -9.92 2.50 0.43
CA LEU A 108 -9.87 3.87 0.98
C LEU A 108 -11.13 4.69 0.68
N GLN A 109 -11.80 4.46 -0.45
CA GLN A 109 -13.02 5.21 -0.76
C GLN A 109 -14.13 4.96 0.28
N PRO A 110 -14.57 3.72 0.58
CA PRO A 110 -15.60 3.51 1.60
C PRO A 110 -15.11 3.79 3.03
N THR A 111 -13.81 3.62 3.30
CA THR A 111 -13.29 3.68 4.67
C THR A 111 -12.84 5.07 5.12
N MET A 112 -12.47 5.94 4.19
CA MET A 112 -12.01 7.29 4.47
C MET A 112 -12.75 8.32 3.63
N TYR A 113 -12.67 8.22 2.30
CA TYR A 113 -13.14 9.29 1.41
C TYR A 113 -14.67 9.32 1.19
N GLY A 114 -15.39 8.38 1.78
CA GLY A 114 -16.84 8.37 1.88
C GLY A 114 -17.37 9.18 3.07
N ASP A 115 -16.50 9.57 4.02
CA ASP A 115 -16.89 10.39 5.18
C ASP A 115 -16.97 11.88 4.79
N PRO A 116 -18.16 12.51 4.80
CA PRO A 116 -18.31 13.91 4.41
C PRO A 116 -17.51 14.87 5.28
N LYS A 117 -17.27 14.55 6.56
CA LYS A 117 -16.49 15.39 7.47
C LYS A 117 -15.03 15.40 7.06
N LEU A 118 -14.44 14.22 6.82
CA LEU A 118 -13.07 14.11 6.35
C LEU A 118 -12.89 14.81 5.00
N VAL A 119 -13.79 14.58 4.04
CA VAL A 119 -13.74 15.23 2.73
C VAL A 119 -13.80 16.75 2.86
N THR A 120 -14.64 17.28 3.75
CA THR A 120 -14.73 18.72 4.00
C THR A 120 -13.43 19.28 4.58
N LEU A 121 -12.79 18.57 5.51
CA LEU A 121 -11.51 18.95 6.09
C LEU A 121 -10.40 18.95 5.03
N LEU A 122 -10.30 17.90 4.22
CA LEU A 122 -9.32 17.81 3.14
C LEU A 122 -9.48 18.94 2.12
N ARG A 123 -10.72 19.23 1.70
CA ARG A 123 -11.00 20.32 0.76
C ARG A 123 -10.69 21.69 1.35
N SER A 124 -11.00 21.90 2.63
CA SER A 124 -10.71 23.16 3.32
C SER A 124 -9.20 23.39 3.48
N ASN A 125 -8.46 22.34 3.85
CA ASN A 125 -6.99 22.38 3.92
C ASN A 125 -6.40 22.71 2.54
N HIS A 126 -6.87 22.01 1.49
CA HIS A 126 -6.37 22.21 0.13
C HIS A 126 -6.62 23.63 -0.39
N LEU A 127 -7.85 24.13 -0.19
CA LEU A 127 -8.21 25.50 -0.53
C LEU A 127 -7.28 26.50 0.18
N SER A 128 -7.14 26.36 1.51
CA SER A 128 -6.30 27.25 2.34
C SER A 128 -4.83 27.21 1.94
N TYR A 129 -4.29 26.02 1.65
CA TYR A 129 -2.91 25.86 1.18
C TYR A 129 -2.69 26.56 -0.17
N VAL A 130 -3.59 26.36 -1.14
CA VAL A 130 -3.44 26.92 -2.48
C VAL A 130 -3.68 28.43 -2.53
N THR A 131 -4.67 28.95 -1.79
CA THR A 131 -5.03 30.37 -1.85
C THR A 131 -4.36 31.22 -0.78
N GLY A 132 -3.74 30.60 0.23
CA GLY A 132 -3.22 31.28 1.41
C GLY A 132 -4.31 31.87 2.32
N ILE A 133 -5.59 31.48 2.12
CA ILE A 133 -6.74 32.04 2.85
C ILE A 133 -7.62 30.90 3.40
N PRO A 134 -7.87 30.85 4.71
CA PRO A 134 -7.24 31.66 5.75
C PRO A 134 -5.72 31.38 5.82
N SER A 135 -4.95 32.38 6.26
CA SER A 135 -3.51 32.18 6.53
C SER A 135 -3.34 31.27 7.74
N GLY A 136 -2.44 30.29 7.69
CA GLY A 136 -2.22 29.40 8.84
C GLY A 136 -1.51 28.09 8.50
N ILE A 137 -1.85 27.06 9.27
CA ILE A 137 -1.20 25.73 9.34
C ILE A 137 -1.54 24.77 8.18
N ALA A 138 -2.14 25.25 7.10
CA ALA A 138 -2.52 24.38 5.99
C ALA A 138 -1.27 23.78 5.33
N GLN A 139 -1.30 22.48 5.04
CA GLN A 139 -0.17 21.76 4.48
C GLN A 139 -0.47 21.28 3.06
N ALA A 140 0.60 21.17 2.27
CA ALA A 140 0.54 20.59 0.94
C ALA A 140 0.00 19.15 1.02
N ILE A 141 -0.81 18.77 0.03
CA ILE A 141 -1.08 17.36 -0.22
C ILE A 141 0.05 16.87 -1.13
N GLU A 142 1.04 16.23 -0.53
CA GLU A 142 2.24 15.78 -1.20
C GLU A 142 2.61 14.36 -0.76
N LEU A 143 3.37 13.67 -1.60
CA LEU A 143 3.97 12.38 -1.28
C LEU A 143 5.47 12.50 -1.45
N THR A 144 6.21 12.38 -0.35
CA THR A 144 7.66 12.44 -0.32
C THR A 144 8.23 11.03 -0.24
N LEU A 145 9.03 10.65 -1.24
CA LEU A 145 9.69 9.35 -1.36
C LEU A 145 11.02 9.33 -0.58
N ALA A 146 10.92 9.62 0.71
CA ALA A 146 12.02 9.61 1.66
C ALA A 146 11.48 9.32 3.08
N ASN A 147 12.36 9.00 4.01
CA ASN A 147 12.01 8.77 5.42
C ASN A 147 11.92 10.10 6.22
N GLN A 148 11.45 11.18 5.59
CA GLN A 148 11.32 12.50 6.22
C GLN A 148 9.92 13.08 6.01
N CYS A 149 9.46 13.88 6.97
CA CYS A 149 8.15 14.54 6.92
C CYS A 149 8.14 15.86 6.14
N SER A 150 9.32 16.35 5.73
CA SER A 150 9.46 17.59 4.96
C SER A 150 9.71 17.29 3.48
N PRO A 151 9.33 18.19 2.56
CA PRO A 151 9.66 18.06 1.14
C PRO A 151 11.15 17.75 0.95
N ALA A 152 11.43 16.79 0.08
CA ALA A 152 12.79 16.43 -0.27
C ALA A 152 13.15 17.04 -1.63
N ASP A 153 14.34 17.62 -1.72
CA ASP A 153 14.88 18.11 -2.98
C ASP A 153 15.02 16.97 -4.01
N GLU A 154 15.20 17.36 -5.28
CA GLU A 154 15.54 16.46 -6.41
C GLU A 154 14.36 15.60 -6.90
N GLY A 155 13.14 16.14 -6.84
CA GLY A 155 11.95 15.52 -7.42
C GLY A 155 11.49 14.26 -6.68
N ARG A 156 11.89 14.08 -5.42
CA ARG A 156 11.40 12.99 -4.56
C ARG A 156 10.06 13.32 -3.90
N THR A 157 9.63 14.58 -3.97
CA THR A 157 8.30 15.02 -3.56
C THR A 157 7.39 15.15 -4.79
N ILE A 158 6.19 14.57 -4.69
CA ILE A 158 5.15 14.62 -5.70
C ILE A 158 3.98 15.39 -5.11
N ASP A 159 3.65 16.54 -5.73
CA ASP A 159 2.47 17.31 -5.37
C ASP A 159 1.21 16.76 -6.04
N PHE A 160 0.09 16.90 -5.33
CA PHE A 160 -1.25 16.56 -5.83
C PHE A 160 -1.68 17.43 -7.01
N ASN A 161 -2.15 18.65 -6.75
CA ASN A 161 -2.65 19.58 -7.76
C ASN A 161 -2.69 21.00 -7.15
N ASN A 162 -2.39 22.04 -7.90
CA ASN A 162 -2.42 23.43 -7.42
C ASN A 162 -3.73 24.18 -7.73
N ASN A 163 -4.76 23.50 -8.24
CA ASN A 163 -6.09 24.05 -8.42
C ASN A 163 -6.81 24.10 -7.05
N PRO A 164 -7.33 25.26 -6.61
CA PRO A 164 -8.06 25.39 -5.34
C PRO A 164 -9.27 24.47 -5.21
N PHE A 165 -9.83 24.02 -6.33
CA PHE A 165 -11.01 23.15 -6.38
C PHE A 165 -10.66 21.68 -6.62
N ALA A 166 -9.37 21.32 -6.66
CA ALA A 166 -8.96 19.92 -6.69
C ALA A 166 -9.47 19.19 -5.45
N ASN A 167 -9.79 17.91 -5.62
CA ASN A 167 -10.46 17.12 -4.62
C ASN A 167 -9.80 15.75 -4.50
N LEU A 168 -8.99 15.55 -3.46
CA LEU A 168 -8.37 14.26 -3.17
C LEU A 168 -9.42 13.14 -2.94
N ALA A 169 -10.64 13.48 -2.52
CA ALA A 169 -11.69 12.48 -2.35
C ALA A 169 -12.30 12.01 -3.68
N ASN A 170 -12.11 12.76 -4.78
CA ASN A 170 -12.49 12.30 -6.11
C ASN A 170 -11.51 11.20 -6.55
N ILE A 171 -12.07 10.01 -6.84
CA ILE A 171 -11.28 8.82 -7.16
C ILE A 171 -10.36 9.03 -8.37
N ASP A 172 -10.83 9.69 -9.42
CA ASP A 172 -10.05 9.83 -10.65
C ASP A 172 -8.86 10.79 -10.44
N GLN A 173 -9.08 11.90 -9.73
CA GLN A 173 -8.01 12.83 -9.37
C GLN A 173 -6.99 12.16 -8.45
N ARG A 174 -7.46 11.40 -7.46
CA ARG A 174 -6.58 10.67 -6.53
C ARG A 174 -5.79 9.58 -7.23
N MET A 175 -6.42 8.82 -8.13
CA MET A 175 -5.74 7.80 -8.92
C MET A 175 -4.66 8.40 -9.81
N ALA A 176 -4.94 9.53 -10.47
CA ALA A 176 -3.91 10.23 -11.24
C ALA A 176 -2.70 10.62 -10.38
N PHE A 177 -2.94 11.09 -9.15
CA PHE A 177 -1.88 11.41 -8.20
C PHE A 177 -1.08 10.19 -7.73
N VAL A 178 -1.77 9.11 -7.35
CA VAL A 178 -1.15 7.86 -6.90
C VAL A 178 -0.29 7.24 -8.00
N LEU A 179 -0.79 7.18 -9.24
CA LEU A 179 -0.05 6.63 -10.38
C LEU A 179 1.14 7.52 -10.77
N LYS A 180 1.03 8.85 -10.64
CA LYS A 180 2.15 9.78 -10.80
C LYS A 180 3.25 9.49 -9.77
N ALA A 181 2.89 9.28 -8.50
CA ALA A 181 3.84 8.93 -7.45
C ALA A 181 4.49 7.56 -7.70
N ALA A 182 3.72 6.56 -8.11
CA ALA A 182 4.22 5.23 -8.45
C ALA A 182 5.21 5.26 -9.63
N ALA A 183 4.88 5.99 -10.70
CA ALA A 183 5.77 6.17 -11.85
C ALA A 183 7.09 6.88 -11.45
N ARG A 184 7.00 7.88 -10.55
CA ARG A 184 8.19 8.56 -10.04
C ARG A 184 9.06 7.61 -9.21
N PHE A 185 8.47 6.84 -8.31
CA PHE A 185 9.17 5.83 -7.53
C PHE A 185 9.87 4.80 -8.43
N HIS A 186 9.17 4.29 -9.44
CA HIS A 186 9.72 3.38 -10.44
C HIS A 186 10.92 3.96 -11.21
N THR A 187 10.89 5.25 -11.51
CA THR A 187 12.00 5.98 -12.13
C THR A 187 13.19 6.08 -11.18
N LEU A 188 12.94 6.45 -9.92
CA LEU A 188 13.99 6.62 -8.93
C LEU A 188 14.73 5.29 -8.64
N LEU A 189 14.00 4.17 -8.60
CA LEU A 189 14.59 2.82 -8.46
C LEU A 189 15.55 2.44 -9.61
N ARG A 190 15.47 3.11 -10.77
CA ARG A 190 16.36 2.89 -11.93
C ARG A 190 17.41 3.98 -12.10
N SER A 191 17.41 4.96 -11.20
CA SER A 191 18.33 6.10 -11.25
C SER A 191 19.47 5.93 -10.25
N THR A 192 20.36 6.91 -10.20
CA THR A 192 21.40 7.01 -9.16
C THR A 192 20.82 7.11 -7.75
N GLU A 193 19.55 7.54 -7.60
CA GLU A 193 18.87 7.71 -6.31
C GLU A 193 18.43 6.40 -5.64
N ARG A 194 18.55 5.25 -6.33
CA ARG A 194 18.12 3.95 -5.81
C ARG A 194 18.66 3.67 -4.41
N HIS A 195 19.95 3.94 -4.17
CA HIS A 195 20.59 3.70 -2.89
C HIS A 195 19.93 4.47 -1.73
N ARG A 196 19.46 5.70 -1.98
CA ARG A 196 18.76 6.50 -0.97
C ARG A 196 17.38 5.95 -0.66
N ILE A 197 16.69 5.40 -1.65
CA ILE A 197 15.40 4.73 -1.45
C ILE A 197 15.59 3.45 -0.63
N GLU A 198 16.56 2.61 -1.01
CA GLU A 198 16.85 1.38 -0.28
C GLU A 198 17.23 1.68 1.18
N GLN A 199 18.07 2.69 1.41
CA GLN A 199 18.40 3.15 2.75
C GLN A 199 17.17 3.66 3.52
N ALA A 200 16.29 4.45 2.90
CA ALA A 200 15.07 4.92 3.56
C ALA A 200 14.14 3.76 3.95
N LEU A 201 14.05 2.72 3.12
CA LEU A 201 13.29 1.50 3.43
C LEU A 201 13.94 0.72 4.58
N ASP A 202 15.28 0.61 4.59
CA ASP A 202 16.02 -0.04 5.68
C ASP A 202 15.85 0.71 7.01
N ASP A 203 15.93 2.04 7.00
CA ASP A 203 15.74 2.87 8.19
C ASP A 203 14.33 2.71 8.77
N ILE A 204 13.30 2.77 7.92
CA ILE A 204 11.90 2.49 8.31
C ILE A 204 11.78 1.08 8.89
N ALA A 205 12.36 0.08 8.21
CA ALA A 205 12.29 -1.31 8.64
C ALA A 205 12.97 -1.51 10.00
N GLU A 206 14.08 -0.81 10.25
CA GLU A 206 14.83 -0.79 11.51
C GLU A 206 14.22 0.08 12.61
N ASN A 207 13.10 0.74 12.34
CA ASN A 207 12.48 1.68 13.26
C ASN A 207 13.44 2.81 13.67
N ARG A 208 14.47 3.06 12.85
CA ARG A 208 15.29 4.27 12.91
C ARG A 208 14.40 5.34 12.30
N GLY A 209 13.64 6.01 13.16
CA GLY A 209 12.42 6.73 12.80
C GLY A 209 12.55 7.74 11.66
N VAL A 210 11.38 8.21 11.22
CA VAL A 210 11.22 9.34 10.30
C VAL A 210 11.82 10.58 10.97
N GLN A 211 12.81 11.23 10.35
CA GLN A 211 13.36 12.50 10.84
C GLN A 211 12.59 13.71 10.30
#